data_AF-A0A7Y0JH58-F1
#
_entry.id   AF-A0A7Y0JH58-F1
#
_cell.length_a   1.000
_cell.length_b   1.000
_cell.length_c   1.000
_cell.angle_alpha   90.00
_cell.angle_beta   90.00
_cell.angle_gamma   90.00
#
_symmetry.space_group_name_H-M   'P 1'
#
loop_
_entity.id
_entity.type
_entity.pdbx_description
1 polymer ?
#
loop_
_entity_poly.entity_id
_entity_poly.type
_entity_poly.pdbx_seq_one_letter_code
_entity_poly.pdbx_strand_id
1 'polypeptide(L)'
;MSLSPGYGETPIAGEESDSLTPRIRAALGETITKAAVYDLEQAVQADVAIELVNLDKGRYISLLREYDQHRDARELASFIAVKPFGN
;
A
#
# COMPACT_ATOMS: atom_id res chain seq x y z
N MET A 1 12.72 -15.48 -32.35
CA MET A 1 12.56 -14.07 -31.94
C MET A 1 11.23 -13.97 -31.21
N SER A 2 11.22 -13.89 -29.88
CA SER A 2 9.98 -13.62 -29.12
C SER A 2 9.75 -12.11 -29.13
N LEU A 3 8.59 -11.67 -29.63
CA LEU A 3 8.30 -10.26 -29.89
C LEU A 3 7.49 -9.56 -28.78
N SER A 4 7.36 -10.16 -27.61
CA SER A 4 6.70 -9.51 -26.47
C SER A 4 7.32 -9.99 -25.14
N PRO A 5 7.38 -9.12 -24.12
CA PRO A 5 7.66 -9.55 -22.75
C PRO A 5 6.75 -10.71 -22.34
N GLY A 6 7.24 -11.61 -21.47
CA GLY A 6 6.40 -12.60 -20.83
C GLY A 6 5.27 -11.97 -20.01
N TYR A 7 4.27 -12.77 -19.65
CA TYR A 7 3.19 -12.30 -18.77
C TYR A 7 3.78 -11.77 -17.45
N GLY A 8 3.51 -10.50 -17.13
CA GLY A 8 4.03 -9.83 -15.93
C GLY A 8 5.42 -9.18 -16.08
N GLU A 9 6.19 -9.52 -17.11
CA GLU A 9 7.52 -8.93 -17.38
C GLU A 9 7.44 -7.55 -18.06
N THR A 10 6.23 -7.08 -18.34
CA THR A 10 6.01 -5.77 -18.95
C THR A 10 6.57 -4.68 -18.03
N PRO A 11 7.56 -3.89 -18.48
CA PRO A 11 8.04 -2.75 -17.70
C PRO A 11 6.94 -1.70 -17.53
N ILE A 12 6.87 -1.07 -16.36
CA ILE A 12 6.03 0.12 -16.19
C ILE A 12 6.73 1.34 -16.81
N ALA A 13 5.96 2.24 -17.42
CA ALA A 13 6.50 3.42 -18.10
C ALA A 13 5.51 4.58 -18.05
N GLY A 14 5.99 5.79 -18.36
CA GLY A 14 5.19 7.01 -18.38
C GLY A 14 4.48 7.26 -17.06
N GLU A 15 3.19 7.58 -17.13
CA GLU A 15 2.36 7.95 -15.98
C GLU A 15 2.36 6.91 -14.84
N GLU A 16 2.47 5.62 -15.17
CA GLU A 16 2.50 4.55 -14.16
C GLU A 16 3.79 4.56 -13.35
N SER A 17 4.92 4.76 -14.02
CA SER A 17 6.20 4.93 -13.34
C SER A 17 6.19 6.23 -12.53
N ASP A 18 5.66 7.31 -13.11
CA ASP A 18 5.57 8.64 -12.50
C ASP A 18 4.72 8.66 -11.23
N SER A 19 3.71 7.78 -11.16
CA SER A 19 2.85 7.61 -9.99
C SER A 19 3.53 6.92 -8.79
N LEU A 20 4.64 6.20 -9.02
CA LEU A 20 5.39 5.59 -7.92
C LEU A 20 6.17 6.62 -7.12
N THR A 21 6.06 6.56 -5.80
CA THR A 21 6.87 7.41 -4.92
C THR A 21 8.36 7.04 -5.04
N PRO A 22 9.29 7.99 -4.77
CA PRO A 22 10.73 7.71 -4.83
C PRO A 22 11.17 6.52 -3.97
N ARG A 23 10.49 6.28 -2.84
CA ARG A 23 10.78 5.18 -1.93
C ARG A 23 10.40 3.82 -2.53
N ILE A 24 9.27 3.74 -3.22
CA ILE A 24 8.85 2.51 -3.92
C ILE A 24 9.81 2.21 -5.07
N ARG A 25 10.21 3.22 -5.83
CA ARG A 25 11.19 3.05 -6.91
C ARG A 25 12.53 2.52 -6.38
N ALA A 26 13.02 3.06 -5.27
CA ALA A 26 14.24 2.57 -4.63
C ALA A 26 14.13 1.11 -4.16
N ALA A 27 12.95 0.70 -3.67
CA ALA A 27 12.71 -0.67 -3.22
C ALA A 27 12.58 -1.68 -4.37
N LEU A 28 12.02 -1.28 -5.51
CA LEU A 28 11.79 -2.15 -6.67
C LEU A 28 12.95 -2.18 -7.68
N GLY A 29 13.89 -1.24 -7.60
CA GLY A 29 15.09 -1.20 -8.45
C GLY A 29 14.91 -0.40 -9.76
N GLU A 30 15.88 -0.53 -10.67
CA GLU A 30 15.96 0.29 -11.90
C GLU A 30 14.93 -0.08 -12.97
N THR A 31 14.67 -1.38 -13.18
CA THR A 31 13.67 -1.87 -14.14
C THR A 31 12.47 -2.44 -13.39
N ILE A 32 11.45 -1.62 -13.22
CA ILE A 32 10.24 -2.01 -12.50
C ILE A 32 9.26 -2.67 -13.48
N THR A 33 8.85 -3.90 -13.18
CA THR A 33 7.87 -4.65 -13.98
C THR A 33 6.50 -4.64 -13.33
N LYS A 34 5.47 -4.91 -14.13
CA LYS A 34 4.10 -5.12 -13.64
C LYS A 34 4.01 -6.23 -12.59
N ALA A 35 4.77 -7.31 -12.76
CA ALA A 35 4.86 -8.38 -11.77
C ALA A 35 5.46 -7.89 -10.44
N ALA A 36 6.56 -7.13 -10.47
CA ALA A 36 7.18 -6.62 -9.26
C ALA A 36 6.26 -5.66 -8.49
N VAL A 37 5.49 -4.82 -9.20
CA VAL A 37 4.46 -3.97 -8.58
C VAL A 37 3.36 -4.81 -7.97
N TYR A 38 2.85 -5.82 -8.70
CA TYR A 38 1.79 -6.69 -8.21
C TYR A 38 2.22 -7.47 -6.96
N ASP A 39 3.44 -8.03 -6.95
CA ASP A 39 3.98 -8.77 -5.80
C ASP A 39 4.06 -7.87 -4.56
N LEU A 40 4.46 -6.61 -4.75
CA LEU A 40 4.50 -5.60 -3.68
C LEU A 40 3.10 -5.29 -3.16
N GLU A 41 2.12 -5.09 -4.05
CA GLU A 41 0.73 -4.85 -3.69
C GLU A 41 0.16 -6.03 -2.89
N GLN A 42 0.44 -7.26 -3.31
CA GLN A 42 -0.01 -8.46 -2.60
C GLN A 42 0.62 -8.58 -1.21
N ALA A 43 1.92 -8.27 -1.06
CA ALA A 43 2.59 -8.27 0.23
C ALA A 43 1.95 -7.23 1.19
N VAL A 44 1.73 -6.00 0.72
CA VAL A 44 1.07 -4.95 1.50
C VAL A 44 -0.35 -5.35 1.89
N GLN A 45 -1.11 -5.89 0.95
CA GLN A 45 -2.48 -6.31 1.19
C GLN A 45 -2.54 -7.42 2.25
N ALA A 46 -1.62 -8.39 2.18
CA ALA A 46 -1.54 -9.47 3.17
C ALA A 46 -1.22 -8.93 4.57
N ASP A 47 -0.22 -8.05 4.68
CA ASP A 47 0.17 -7.44 5.96
C ASP A 47 -0.98 -6.66 6.59
N VAL A 48 -1.63 -5.78 5.81
CA VAL A 48 -2.76 -4.97 6.26
C VAL A 48 -3.98 -5.83 6.62
N ALA A 49 -4.24 -6.89 5.86
CA ALA A 49 -5.35 -7.80 6.14
C ALA A 49 -5.15 -8.51 7.49
N ILE A 50 -3.94 -8.97 7.80
CA ILE A 50 -3.61 -9.60 9.09
C ILE A 50 -3.82 -8.62 10.24
N GLU A 51 -3.36 -7.38 10.09
CA GLU A 51 -3.53 -6.34 11.12
C GLU A 51 -5.01 -6.02 11.35
N LEU A 52 -5.80 -5.84 10.28
CA LEU A 52 -7.23 -5.51 10.37
C LEU A 52 -8.09 -6.64 10.92
N VAL A 53 -7.72 -7.91 10.70
CA VAL A 53 -8.44 -9.05 11.29
C VAL A 53 -8.35 -9.04 12.81
N ASN A 54 -7.20 -8.63 13.35
CA ASN A 54 -6.95 -8.59 14.79
C ASN A 54 -7.36 -7.26 15.45
N LEU A 55 -7.84 -6.29 14.67
CA LEU A 55 -8.25 -4.99 15.18
C LEU A 55 -9.52 -5.09 16.04
N ASP A 56 -9.54 -4.41 17.18
CA ASP A 56 -10.78 -4.20 17.95
C ASP A 56 -11.73 -3.29 17.16
N LYS A 57 -12.69 -3.92 16.48
CA LYS A 57 -13.69 -3.23 15.66
C LYS A 57 -14.63 -2.35 16.49
N GLY A 58 -14.88 -2.68 17.76
CA GLY A 58 -15.72 -1.88 18.64
C GLY A 58 -15.05 -0.54 18.99
N ARG A 59 -13.76 -0.59 19.34
CA ARG A 59 -12.96 0.62 19.54
C ARG A 59 -12.82 1.42 18.24
N TYR A 60 -12.56 0.74 17.12
CA TYR A 60 -12.47 1.38 15.80
C TYR A 60 -13.72 2.18 15.44
N ILE A 61 -14.91 1.57 15.55
CA ILE A 61 -16.19 2.23 15.24
C ILE A 61 -16.44 3.43 16.17
N SER A 62 -16.05 3.33 17.44
CA SER A 62 -16.20 4.43 18.39
C SER A 62 -15.36 5.64 17.98
N LEU A 63 -14.10 5.41 17.61
CA LEU A 63 -13.19 6.45 17.11
C LEU A 63 -13.66 7.06 15.78
N LEU A 64 -14.23 6.25 14.88
CA LEU A 64 -14.82 6.75 13.63
C LEU A 64 -16.00 7.71 13.90
N ARG A 65 -16.82 7.43 14.93
CA ARG A 65 -17.93 8.30 15.31
C ARG A 65 -17.44 9.61 15.92
N GLU A 66 -16.41 9.56 16.78
CA GLU A 66 -15.77 10.76 17.34
C GLU A 66 -15.15 11.62 16.23
N TYR A 67 -14.47 10.98 15.27
CA TYR A 67 -13.95 11.67 14.08
C TYR A 67 -15.06 12.33 13.27
N ASP A 68 -16.20 11.68 13.05
CA ASP A 68 -17.29 12.27 12.27
C ASP A 68 -17.87 13.52 12.93
N GLN A 69 -17.89 13.57 14.27
CA GLN A 69 -18.36 14.72 15.05
C GLN A 69 -17.39 15.90 15.04
N HIS A 70 -16.09 15.65 15.13
CA HIS A 70 -15.09 16.71 15.38
C HIS A 70 -14.12 16.93 14.21
N ARG A 71 -14.12 16.05 13.22
CA ARG A 71 -13.14 15.98 12.11
C ARG A 71 -11.68 15.95 12.57
N ASP A 72 -11.44 15.52 13.81
CA ASP A 72 -10.10 15.31 14.36
C ASP A 72 -9.73 13.82 14.26
N ALA A 73 -8.73 13.53 13.44
CA ALA A 73 -8.31 12.16 13.16
C ALA A 73 -7.15 11.66 14.06
N ARG A 74 -6.66 12.45 15.02
CA ARG A 74 -5.44 12.12 15.78
C ARG A 74 -5.55 10.79 16.53
N GLU A 75 -6.63 10.61 17.29
CA GLU A 75 -6.88 9.38 18.06
C GLU A 75 -7.12 8.18 17.14
N LEU A 76 -7.88 8.37 16.06
CA LEU A 76 -8.12 7.35 15.05
C LEU A 76 -6.83 6.89 14.36
N ALA A 77 -5.98 7.83 13.95
CA ALA A 77 -4.69 7.56 13.33
C ALA A 77 -3.72 6.87 14.28
N SER A 78 -3.69 7.27 15.56
CA SER A 78 -2.90 6.61 16.57
C SER A 78 -3.35 5.16 16.81
N PHE A 79 -4.65 4.88 16.67
CA PHE A 79 -5.21 3.54 16.89
C PHE A 79 -4.94 2.56 15.75
N ILE A 80 -4.98 3.01 14.49
CA ILE A 80 -4.82 2.14 13.30
C ILE A 80 -3.34 1.85 12.99
N ALA A 81 -2.39 2.32 13.80
CA ALA A 81 -0.94 2.15 13.61
C ALA A 81 -0.49 2.48 12.17
N VAL A 82 -0.35 3.77 11.86
CA VAL A 82 0.18 4.20 10.56
C VAL A 82 1.65 3.77 10.43
N LYS A 83 1.94 2.78 9.58
CA LYS A 83 3.31 2.35 9.27
C LYS A 83 3.86 3.08 8.04
N PRO A 84 5.05 3.71 8.13
CA PRO A 84 5.73 4.24 6.97
C PRO A 84 6.23 3.07 6.10
N PHE A 85 5.79 3.02 4.85
CA PHE A 85 6.13 1.93 3.93
C PHE A 85 7.64 1.80 3.66
N GLY A 86 8.33 0.76 4.16
CA GLY A 86 9.72 0.43 3.78
C GLY A 86 10.82 0.79 4.80
N ASN A 87 10.64 0.46 6.08
CA ASN A 87 11.69 0.53 7.12
C ASN A 87 11.77 -0.80 7.85
#